data_AF-A0AAU3USH7-F1
#
_entry.id   AF-A0AAU3USH7-F1
#
_cell.length_a   1.000
_cell.length_b   1.000
_cell.length_c   1.000
_cell.angle_alpha   90.00
_cell.angle_beta   90.00
_cell.angle_gamma   90.00
#
_symmetry.space_group_name_H-M   'P 1'
#
loop_
_entity.id
_entity.type
_entity.pdbx_description
1 polymer ?
#
loop_
_entity_poly.entity_id
_entity_poly.type
_entity_poly.pdbx_seq_one_letter_code
_entity_poly.pdbx_strand_id
1 'polypeptide(L)'
;MKSRTARTAVLATVWPAVFAAGLAVAPPAQADTQRYLCDQIQIVDTHGIGTGNCVSAGGNAPAMGLITGAFDITRRSDNYTVHCNDNNGMATGESWLPGEVNGVAAHCAAAQ
;
A
#
# COMPACT_ATOMS: atom_id res chain seq x y z
N MET A 1 11.42 23.71 -65.66
CA MET A 1 11.20 25.17 -65.84
C MET A 1 10.16 25.65 -64.84
N LYS A 2 10.52 26.64 -64.01
CA LYS A 2 9.68 27.70 -63.43
C LYS A 2 8.24 27.36 -62.97
N SER A 3 8.03 27.47 -61.66
CA SER A 3 6.89 28.22 -61.11
C SER A 3 7.12 28.57 -59.63
N ARG A 4 7.12 29.87 -59.36
CA ARG A 4 7.18 30.53 -58.05
C ARG A 4 5.77 30.63 -57.48
N THR A 5 5.55 30.31 -56.19
CA THR A 5 4.49 30.88 -55.34
C THR A 5 4.82 30.52 -53.89
N ALA A 6 5.40 31.40 -53.06
CA ALA A 6 4.78 32.52 -52.35
C ALA A 6 3.64 32.11 -51.38
N ARG A 7 3.94 32.32 -50.09
CA ARG A 7 3.04 32.63 -48.96
C ARG A 7 2.29 31.46 -48.32
N THR A 8 2.76 31.06 -47.13
CA THR A 8 1.88 30.62 -46.06
C THR A 8 2.46 31.08 -44.73
N ALA A 9 1.72 31.97 -44.08
CA ALA A 9 1.98 32.46 -42.74
C ALA A 9 1.80 31.31 -41.75
N VAL A 10 2.76 31.12 -40.84
CA VAL A 10 2.56 30.34 -39.63
C VAL A 10 2.98 31.21 -38.46
N LEU A 11 1.99 31.92 -37.91
CA LEU A 11 2.00 32.28 -36.50
C LEU A 11 1.90 30.96 -35.72
N ALA A 12 2.95 30.59 -35.02
CA ALA A 12 2.87 29.62 -33.94
C ALA A 12 3.72 30.16 -32.78
N THR A 13 3.00 30.66 -31.79
CA THR A 13 3.39 30.89 -30.40
C THR A 13 4.56 30.03 -29.94
N VAL A 14 5.73 30.66 -29.76
CA VAL A 14 6.85 30.06 -29.04
C VAL A 14 6.56 30.23 -27.56
N TRP A 15 6.00 29.19 -26.96
CA TRP A 15 6.00 28.99 -25.52
C TRP A 15 7.24 28.16 -25.19
N PRO A 16 8.28 28.70 -24.54
CA PRO A 16 9.30 27.87 -23.96
C PRO A 16 8.94 27.60 -22.49
N ALA A 17 8.53 26.35 -22.26
CA ALA A 17 8.97 25.53 -21.16
C ALA A 17 8.86 26.14 -19.75
N VAL A 18 7.74 25.87 -19.09
CA VAL A 18 7.85 25.27 -17.76
C VAL A 18 7.34 23.85 -17.91
N PHE A 19 8.29 22.92 -18.02
CA PHE A 19 8.08 21.53 -17.67
C PHE A 19 7.56 21.53 -16.23
N ALA A 20 6.24 21.63 -16.06
CA ALA A 20 5.59 20.95 -14.97
C ALA A 20 5.78 19.47 -15.29
N ALA A 21 6.96 18.96 -14.95
CA ALA A 21 7.07 17.59 -14.50
C ALA A 21 6.05 17.51 -13.36
N GLY A 22 4.82 17.14 -13.72
CA GLY A 22 3.87 16.60 -12.78
C GLY A 22 4.63 15.43 -12.19
N LEU A 23 5.28 15.70 -11.06
CA LEU A 23 5.61 14.69 -10.10
C LEU A 23 4.29 13.96 -9.94
N ALA A 24 4.18 12.81 -10.57
CA ALA A 24 3.24 11.80 -10.20
C ALA A 24 3.62 11.53 -8.75
N VAL A 25 3.04 12.30 -7.84
CA VAL A 25 2.95 11.97 -6.44
C VAL A 25 2.17 10.68 -6.50
N ALA A 26 2.91 9.57 -6.53
CA ALA A 26 2.34 8.28 -6.22
C ALA A 26 1.54 8.54 -4.95
N PRO A 27 0.20 8.30 -4.95
CA PRO A 27 -0.57 8.48 -3.75
C PRO A 27 0.16 7.71 -2.64
N PRO A 28 0.26 8.27 -1.41
CA PRO A 28 0.92 7.58 -0.32
C PRO A 28 0.33 6.17 -0.30
N ALA A 29 1.21 5.17 -0.40
CA ALA A 29 0.83 3.78 -0.27
C ALA A 29 -0.15 3.71 0.90
N GLN A 30 -1.37 3.22 0.68
CA GLN A 30 -2.41 3.12 1.69
C GLN A 30 -2.05 2.00 2.67
N ALA A 31 -0.90 2.15 3.32
CA ALA A 31 -0.18 1.08 3.99
C ALA A 31 -0.47 1.00 5.48
N ASP A 32 -1.32 1.88 6.04
CA ASP A 32 -1.30 2.09 7.49
C ASP A 32 -2.67 2.28 8.16
N THR A 33 -3.77 2.05 7.44
CA THR A 33 -5.12 2.24 8.03
C THR A 33 -5.61 0.99 8.77
N GLN A 34 -5.05 -0.18 8.48
CA GLN A 34 -5.47 -1.46 9.03
C GLN A 34 -4.41 -1.99 10.00
N ARG A 35 -4.73 -1.97 11.30
CA ARG A 35 -3.81 -2.39 12.37
C ARG A 35 -4.47 -3.33 13.35
N TYR A 36 -3.77 -4.40 13.69
CA TYR A 36 -4.22 -5.47 14.58
C TYR A 36 -3.36 -5.56 15.83
N LEU A 37 -3.99 -5.69 17.00
CA LEU A 37 -3.34 -5.88 18.29
C LEU A 37 -3.59 -7.30 18.78
N CYS A 38 -2.56 -8.14 18.72
CA CYS A 38 -2.60 -9.57 19.03
C CYS A 38 -1.82 -9.90 20.31
N ASP A 39 -2.18 -11.02 20.95
CA ASP A 39 -1.43 -11.52 22.11
C ASP A 39 -0.09 -12.14 21.69
N GLN A 40 -0.06 -12.76 20.50
CA GLN A 40 1.14 -13.36 19.92
C GLN A 40 1.32 -12.94 18.47
N ILE A 41 2.59 -12.90 18.04
CA ILE A 41 2.99 -12.67 16.66
C ILE A 41 4.15 -13.61 16.33
N GLN A 42 4.12 -14.16 15.12
CA GLN A 42 5.16 -14.99 14.54
C GLN A 42 5.41 -14.56 13.08
N ILE A 43 6.64 -14.70 12.61
CA ILE A 43 6.97 -14.59 11.17
C ILE A 43 7.31 -15.99 10.66
N VAL A 44 6.62 -16.45 9.61
CA VAL A 44 6.81 -17.76 8.98
C VAL A 44 6.97 -17.55 7.48
N ASP A 45 8.12 -17.95 6.92
CA ASP A 45 8.39 -17.85 5.48
C ASP A 45 8.08 -16.46 4.89
N THR A 46 8.51 -15.41 5.59
CA THR A 46 8.23 -13.98 5.27
C THR A 46 6.79 -13.52 5.45
N HIS A 47 5.88 -14.37 5.92
CA HIS A 47 4.50 -13.99 6.27
C HIS A 47 4.40 -13.67 7.76
N GLY A 48 3.64 -12.64 8.11
CA GLY A 48 3.34 -12.26 9.49
C GLY A 48 2.05 -12.93 9.95
N ILE A 49 2.09 -13.64 11.06
CA ILE A 49 0.95 -14.32 11.68
C ILE A 49 0.76 -13.75 13.08
N GLY A 50 -0.35 -13.08 13.34
CA GLY A 50 -0.84 -12.74 14.66
C GLY A 50 -1.80 -13.82 15.17
N THR A 51 -1.62 -14.29 16.40
CA THR A 51 -2.52 -15.27 17.02
C THR A 51 -2.88 -14.87 18.46
N GLY A 52 -3.85 -15.58 19.04
CA GLY A 52 -4.47 -15.20 20.31
C GLY A 52 -5.53 -14.12 20.10
N ASN A 53 -5.98 -13.43 21.16
CA ASN A 53 -7.02 -12.43 20.98
C ASN A 53 -6.48 -11.27 20.14
N CYS A 54 -6.78 -11.21 18.85
CA CYS A 54 -6.45 -10.14 17.93
C CYS A 54 -7.63 -9.16 17.80
N VAL A 55 -7.37 -7.87 17.98
CA VAL A 55 -8.40 -6.82 17.84
C VAL A 55 -7.94 -5.74 16.88
N SER A 56 -8.87 -5.23 16.05
CA SER A 56 -8.62 -4.08 15.20
C SER A 56 -8.40 -2.84 16.05
N ALA A 57 -7.25 -2.17 15.91
CA ALA A 57 -6.88 -1.00 16.70
C ALA A 57 -7.51 0.30 16.17
N GLY A 58 -7.84 0.35 14.87
CA GLY A 58 -8.32 1.56 14.18
C GLY A 58 -9.76 1.47 13.66
N GLY A 59 -10.47 0.37 13.87
CA GLY A 59 -11.86 0.19 13.44
C GLY A 59 -12.08 0.01 11.93
N ASN A 60 -11.06 0.28 11.10
CA ASN A 60 -11.12 0.16 9.65
C ASN A 60 -10.68 -1.23 9.13
N ALA A 61 -10.05 -2.04 9.99
CA ALA A 61 -9.61 -3.36 9.62
C ALA A 61 -10.79 -4.36 9.70
N PRO A 62 -10.97 -5.24 8.69
CA PRO A 62 -12.05 -6.20 8.68
C PRO A 62 -11.92 -7.16 9.88
N ALA A 63 -13.06 -7.49 10.50
CA ALA A 63 -13.12 -8.48 11.57
C ALA A 63 -13.02 -9.93 11.02
N MET A 64 -13.41 -10.13 9.75
CA MET A 64 -13.40 -11.41 9.02
C MET A 64 -13.01 -11.18 7.56
N GLY A 65 -12.31 -12.12 6.97
CA GLY A 65 -12.06 -12.18 5.53
C GLY A 65 -10.72 -11.57 5.12
N LEU A 66 -10.56 -11.33 3.82
CA LEU A 66 -9.31 -10.85 3.26
C LEU A 66 -9.06 -9.38 3.61
N ILE A 67 -7.82 -9.09 3.97
CA ILE A 67 -7.33 -7.73 4.16
C ILE A 67 -6.96 -7.17 2.78
N THR A 68 -7.32 -5.93 2.50
CA THR A 68 -7.02 -5.27 1.23
C THR A 68 -6.07 -4.11 1.49
N GLY A 69 -4.81 -4.23 1.08
CA GLY A 69 -3.77 -3.23 1.32
C GLY A 69 -2.72 -3.67 2.35
N ALA A 70 -1.78 -2.79 2.66
CA ALA A 70 -0.79 -3.07 3.69
C ALA A 70 -1.43 -2.97 5.09
N PHE A 71 -0.89 -3.73 6.04
CA PHE A 71 -1.42 -3.80 7.40
C PHE A 71 -0.33 -4.11 8.43
N ASP A 72 -0.59 -3.72 9.68
CA ASP A 72 0.31 -3.95 10.81
C ASP A 72 -0.28 -4.95 11.81
N ILE A 73 0.58 -5.84 12.32
CA ILE A 73 0.28 -6.68 13.48
C ILE A 73 1.21 -6.26 14.62
N THR A 74 0.65 -5.85 15.76
CA THR A 74 1.40 -5.45 16.96
C THR A 74 1.10 -6.39 18.13
N ARG A 75 2.16 -6.90 18.78
CA ARG A 75 2.06 -7.79 19.93
C ARG A 75 1.84 -6.96 21.19
N ARG A 76 0.79 -7.26 21.96
CA ARG A 76 0.43 -6.47 23.17
C ARG A 76 1.47 -6.54 24.29
N SER A 77 2.20 -7.65 24.41
CA SER A 77 3.11 -7.87 25.54
C SER A 77 4.35 -6.97 25.50
N ASP A 78 4.86 -6.65 24.31
CA ASP A 78 6.13 -5.93 24.13
C ASP A 78 6.11 -4.91 22.98
N ASN A 79 4.95 -4.65 22.39
CA ASN A 79 4.76 -3.75 21.25
C ASN A 79 5.59 -4.11 20.01
N TYR A 80 6.08 -5.36 19.91
CA TYR A 80 6.73 -5.83 18.70
C TYR A 80 5.74 -5.75 17.53
N THR A 81 6.12 -5.06 16.47
CA THR A 81 5.24 -4.81 15.32
C THR A 81 5.84 -5.40 14.04
N VAL A 82 4.98 -6.03 13.26
CA VAL A 82 5.29 -6.59 11.94
C VAL A 82 4.43 -5.85 10.93
N HIS A 83 5.09 -5.28 9.93
CA HIS A 83 4.46 -4.62 8.80
C HIS A 83 4.35 -5.59 7.63
N CYS A 84 3.15 -5.76 7.10
CA CYS A 84 2.85 -6.60 5.94
C CYS A 84 2.51 -5.72 4.74
N ASN A 85 3.30 -5.83 3.68
CA ASN A 85 3.21 -4.96 2.50
C ASN A 85 1.95 -5.23 1.65
N ASP A 86 1.46 -4.19 0.99
CA ASP A 86 0.43 -4.29 -0.06
C ASP A 86 0.96 -5.07 -1.27
N ASN A 87 0.08 -5.84 -1.92
CA ASN A 87 0.35 -6.60 -3.13
C ASN A 87 -0.32 -5.93 -4.34
N ASN A 88 0.03 -4.66 -4.58
CA ASN A 88 -0.48 -3.84 -5.68
C ASN A 88 -2.03 -3.75 -5.74
N GLY A 89 -2.69 -3.59 -4.60
CA GLY A 89 -4.15 -3.48 -4.52
C GLY A 89 -4.89 -4.82 -4.64
N MET A 90 -4.18 -5.95 -4.64
CA MET A 90 -4.77 -7.27 -4.45
C MET A 90 -4.99 -7.55 -2.95
N ALA A 91 -5.88 -8.50 -2.66
CA ALA A 91 -6.07 -8.98 -1.31
C ALA A 91 -4.75 -9.55 -0.74
N THR A 92 -4.41 -9.11 0.46
CA THR A 92 -3.17 -9.37 1.19
C THR A 92 -3.49 -9.89 2.57
N GLY A 93 -3.20 -11.16 2.84
CA GLY A 93 -3.51 -11.74 4.15
C GLY A 93 -5.01 -11.95 4.41
N GLU A 94 -5.30 -12.48 5.58
CA GLU A 94 -6.59 -13.01 5.99
C GLU A 94 -6.79 -12.76 7.49
N SER A 95 -7.91 -12.13 7.85
CA SER A 95 -8.34 -11.97 9.23
C SER A 95 -9.35 -13.06 9.57
N TRP A 96 -9.02 -13.90 10.55
CA TRP A 96 -9.92 -14.85 11.18
C TRP A 96 -10.36 -14.33 12.56
N LEU A 97 -11.67 -14.30 12.81
CA LEU A 97 -12.22 -13.88 14.11
C LEU A 97 -11.64 -14.66 15.29
N PRO A 98 -11.72 -14.05 16.48
CA PRO A 98 -10.77 -13.07 16.99
C PRO A 98 -9.41 -13.70 17.36
N GLY A 99 -9.13 -14.92 16.90
CA GLY A 99 -8.00 -15.73 17.32
C GLY A 99 -6.77 -15.68 16.42
N GLU A 100 -6.90 -15.19 15.18
CA GLU A 100 -5.86 -15.32 14.17
C GLU A 100 -5.95 -14.25 13.06
N VAL A 101 -4.86 -13.56 12.81
CA VAL A 101 -4.69 -12.63 11.68
C VAL A 101 -3.44 -13.08 10.93
N ASN A 102 -3.56 -13.44 9.67
CA ASN A 102 -2.51 -14.13 8.94
C ASN A 102 -2.19 -13.46 7.60
N GLY A 103 -0.95 -13.05 7.39
CA GLY A 103 -0.45 -12.53 6.12
C GLY A 103 -0.19 -13.61 5.06
N VAL A 104 -1.08 -14.61 4.86
CA VAL A 104 -0.87 -15.81 4.00
C VAL A 104 -0.42 -15.51 2.54
N ALA A 105 -0.48 -14.27 2.08
CA ALA A 105 0.04 -13.85 0.77
C ALA A 105 0.80 -12.51 0.81
N ALA A 106 1.12 -12.00 2.00
CA ALA A 106 1.74 -10.70 2.21
C ALA A 106 3.20 -10.85 2.64
N HIS A 107 4.09 -10.07 2.06
CA HIS A 107 5.48 -10.01 2.51
C HIS A 107 5.59 -9.10 3.72
N CYS A 108 5.99 -9.67 4.85
CA CYS A 108 6.03 -9.01 6.13
C CYS A 108 7.45 -8.93 6.71
N ALA A 109 7.74 -7.83 7.38
CA ALA A 109 9.01 -7.58 8.06
C ALA A 109 8.79 -6.88 9.41
N ALA A 110 9.77 -6.95 10.30
CA ALA A 110 9.73 -6.17 11.54
C ALA A 110 9.65 -4.67 11.19
N ALA A 111 8.69 -3.97 11.79
CA ALA A 111 8.60 -2.52 11.67
C ALA A 111 9.80 -1.89 12.39
N GLN A 112 10.50 -0.97 11.71
CA GLN A 112 11.67 -0.25 12.24
C GLN A 112 11.27 0.92 13.13
#